data_AF-A0A839HSR0-F1
#
_entry.id   AF-A0A839HSR0-F1
#
_cell.length_a   1.000
_cell.length_b   1.000
_cell.length_c   1.000
_cell.angle_alpha   90.00
_cell.angle_beta   90.00
_cell.angle_gamma   90.00
#
_symmetry.space_group_name_H-M   'P 1'
#
loop_
_entity.id
_entity.type
_entity.pdbx_description
1 polymer ?
#
loop_
_entity_poly.entity_id
_entity_poly.type
_entity_poly.pdbx_seq_one_letter_code
_entity_poly.pdbx_strand_id
1 'polypeptide(L)'
;MVGASALAYSLRPRSHAGEAESRLDLEVLVPKTFGGWAVDATQAQPLVNPQTQELLDKLYNQILSRTYLGPQGERVMLSLAYGGDQRSSLQAHMPEVCYPAQGFKLLGLQDGTIDLPAGHIPVRRLMTELGPRKEPLTYWFTMGGATVKSTWDKRLVQLRLLLTGQIPDGLLFRVSTLDADPQAGWAAQQRFVADLMAAVDAPTRIRLAGLAPAP
;
A
#
# COMPACT_ATOMS: atom_id res chain seq x y z
N MET A 1 0.54 49.23 -24.54
CA MET A 1 0.10 47.99 -23.86
C MET A 1 1.20 46.94 -23.96
N VAL A 2 2.19 46.99 -23.07
CA VAL A 2 3.21 45.93 -22.91
C VAL A 2 3.62 45.97 -21.44
N GLY A 3 3.34 44.91 -20.68
CA GLY A 3 3.75 44.87 -19.28
C GLY A 3 2.86 44.04 -18.35
N ALA A 4 2.66 42.75 -18.64
CA ALA A 4 2.13 41.81 -17.66
C ALA A 4 2.53 40.35 -17.91
N SER A 5 3.66 40.09 -18.58
CA SER A 5 4.08 38.72 -18.96
C SER A 5 5.39 38.26 -18.31
N ALA A 6 5.82 38.89 -17.21
CA ALA A 6 7.09 38.55 -16.53
C ALA A 6 6.91 37.84 -15.18
N LEU A 7 5.69 37.74 -14.63
CA LEU A 7 5.45 37.16 -13.29
C LEU A 7 5.18 35.64 -13.29
N ALA A 8 5.12 34.98 -14.44
CA ALA A 8 4.77 33.56 -14.53
C ALA A 8 5.99 32.60 -14.61
N TYR A 9 7.23 33.12 -14.65
CA TYR A 9 8.41 32.25 -14.80
C TYR A 9 9.19 32.01 -13.50
N SER A 10 8.93 32.78 -12.44
CA SER A 10 9.67 32.69 -11.16
C SER A 10 9.03 31.77 -10.11
N LEU A 11 7.83 31.25 -10.36
CA LEU A 11 7.11 30.32 -9.47
C LEU A 11 7.18 28.87 -9.97
N ARG A 12 8.30 28.45 -10.56
CA ARG A 12 8.59 27.02 -10.69
C ARG A 12 9.14 26.55 -9.35
N PRO A 13 8.48 25.65 -8.60
CA PRO A 13 9.05 25.06 -7.40
C PRO A 13 10.29 24.29 -7.82
N ARG A 14 11.48 24.87 -7.59
CA ARG A 14 12.77 24.21 -7.71
C ARG A 14 13.22 23.86 -6.30
N SER A 15 12.57 22.86 -5.74
CA SER A 15 13.14 22.07 -4.66
C SER A 15 12.73 20.64 -4.96
N HIS A 16 13.64 19.90 -5.58
CA HIS A 16 13.63 18.45 -5.48
C HIS A 16 13.76 18.11 -4.00
N ALA A 17 12.63 17.92 -3.33
CA ALA A 17 12.57 17.25 -2.02
C ALA A 17 12.79 15.74 -2.20
N GLY A 18 13.69 15.34 -3.12
CA GLY A 18 13.99 13.96 -3.47
C GLY A 18 15.37 13.49 -3.00
N GLU A 19 16.20 14.37 -2.43
CA GLU A 19 17.59 14.03 -2.10
C GLU A 19 17.88 13.88 -0.58
N ALA A 20 16.90 14.06 0.30
CA ALA A 20 17.16 14.03 1.75
C ALA A 20 16.17 13.23 2.63
N GLU A 21 15.16 12.56 2.07
CA GLU A 21 14.48 11.47 2.79
C GLU A 21 15.18 10.17 2.44
N SER A 22 15.88 9.60 3.44
CA SER A 22 16.53 8.28 3.41
C SER A 22 15.87 7.33 2.41
N ARG A 23 16.65 6.79 1.46
CA ARG A 23 16.24 5.72 0.53
C ARG A 23 15.30 4.76 1.25
N LEU A 24 13.99 4.97 1.11
CA LEU A 24 12.98 4.07 1.62
C LEU A 24 13.29 2.73 0.97
N ASP A 25 13.42 1.67 1.76
CA ASP A 25 13.70 0.34 1.24
C ASP A 25 12.70 -0.63 1.87
N LEU A 26 11.65 -0.96 1.12
CA LEU A 26 10.61 -1.87 1.58
C LEU A 26 11.17 -3.25 1.94
N GLU A 27 12.29 -3.68 1.33
CA GLU A 27 12.94 -4.95 1.67
C GLU A 27 13.52 -4.93 3.09
N VAL A 28 13.97 -3.76 3.54
CA VAL A 28 14.53 -3.53 4.88
C VAL A 28 13.44 -3.26 5.91
N LEU A 29 12.43 -2.45 5.55
CA LEU A 29 11.37 -2.02 6.47
C LEU A 29 10.43 -3.17 6.87
N VAL A 30 10.21 -4.13 5.97
CA VAL A 30 9.34 -5.28 6.26
C VAL A 30 10.20 -6.44 6.72
N PRO A 31 10.09 -6.92 7.97
CA PRO A 31 10.88 -8.03 8.47
C PRO A 31 10.52 -9.33 7.74
N LYS A 32 11.51 -10.20 7.52
CA LYS A 32 11.30 -11.54 6.92
C LYS A 32 10.66 -12.53 7.91
N THR A 33 10.72 -12.23 9.20
CA THR A 33 10.13 -13.05 10.28
C THR A 33 9.61 -12.16 11.41
N PHE A 34 8.42 -12.44 11.93
CA PHE A 34 7.81 -11.69 13.04
C PHE A 34 6.59 -12.44 13.58
N GLY A 35 6.31 -12.39 14.89
CA GLY A 35 5.05 -12.94 15.45
C GLY A 35 4.72 -14.40 15.08
N GLY A 36 5.73 -15.24 14.81
CA GLY A 36 5.53 -16.61 14.32
C GLY A 36 5.35 -16.75 12.79
N TRP A 37 5.28 -15.63 12.07
CA TRP A 37 5.31 -15.57 10.61
C TRP A 37 6.74 -15.63 10.09
N ALA A 38 6.95 -16.33 8.97
CA ALA A 38 8.20 -16.35 8.23
C ALA A 38 7.94 -16.35 6.74
N VAL A 39 8.80 -15.69 5.96
CA VAL A 39 8.72 -15.75 4.48
C VAL A 39 8.78 -17.21 4.04
N ASP A 40 7.80 -17.63 3.24
CA ASP A 40 7.71 -18.97 2.67
C ASP A 40 8.78 -19.12 1.58
N ALA A 41 9.94 -19.64 1.98
CA ALA A 41 11.09 -19.85 1.09
C ALA A 41 10.83 -20.90 -0.02
N THR A 42 9.73 -21.67 0.07
CA THR A 42 9.37 -22.65 -0.96
C THR A 42 8.69 -22.01 -2.18
N GLN A 43 8.14 -20.81 -2.02
CA GLN A 43 7.72 -19.97 -3.14
C GLN A 43 8.88 -19.04 -3.52
N ALA A 44 9.72 -19.49 -4.46
CA ALA A 44 10.61 -18.59 -5.16
C ALA A 44 9.77 -17.43 -5.73
N GLN A 45 10.16 -16.18 -5.48
CA GLN A 45 9.56 -15.05 -6.18
C GLN A 45 9.63 -15.37 -7.67
N PRO A 46 8.51 -15.29 -8.41
CA PRO A 46 8.56 -15.53 -9.86
C PRO A 46 9.64 -14.59 -10.40
N LEU A 47 10.65 -15.16 -11.07
CA LEU A 47 11.70 -14.41 -11.74
C LEU A 47 11.00 -13.42 -12.68
N VAL A 48 10.83 -12.19 -12.22
CA VAL A 48 10.18 -11.15 -13.02
C VAL A 48 11.11 -10.94 -14.20
N ASN A 49 10.61 -11.15 -15.42
CA ASN A 49 11.36 -10.91 -16.63
C ASN A 49 11.95 -9.49 -16.54
N PRO A 50 13.25 -9.28 -16.83
CA PRO A 50 13.90 -7.97 -16.73
C PRO A 50 13.10 -6.83 -17.39
N GLN A 51 12.40 -7.11 -18.49
CA GLN A 51 11.56 -6.13 -19.19
C GLN A 51 10.30 -5.74 -18.41
N THR A 52 9.71 -6.68 -17.67
CA THR A 52 8.60 -6.42 -16.75
C THR A 52 9.09 -5.69 -15.51
N GLN A 53 10.28 -6.03 -15.00
CA GLN A 53 10.90 -5.32 -13.88
C GLN A 53 11.18 -3.86 -14.25
N GLU A 54 11.77 -3.59 -15.43
CA GLU A 54 12.00 -2.22 -15.91
C GLU A 54 10.72 -1.40 -16.10
N LEU A 55 9.60 -2.04 -16.49
CA LEU A 55 8.30 -1.37 -16.58
C LEU A 55 7.74 -1.08 -15.18
N LEU A 56 7.88 -2.01 -14.25
CA LEU A 56 7.46 -1.83 -12.86
C LEU A 56 8.29 -0.74 -12.16
N ASP A 57 9.60 -0.71 -12.38
CA ASP A 57 10.54 0.30 -11.85
C ASP A 57 10.28 1.71 -12.43
N LYS A 58 9.68 1.80 -13.62
CA LYS A 58 9.21 3.07 -14.22
C LYS A 58 7.88 3.55 -13.65
N LEU A 59 7.03 2.63 -13.17
CA LEU A 59 5.67 2.93 -12.67
C LEU A 59 5.62 3.09 -11.14
N TYR A 60 6.54 2.46 -10.44
CA TYR A 60 6.65 2.45 -8.99
C TYR A 60 8.10 2.69 -8.57
N ASN A 61 8.28 3.45 -7.50
CA ASN A 61 9.60 3.64 -6.95
C ASN A 61 10.10 2.36 -6.27
N GLN A 62 9.18 1.54 -5.73
CA GLN A 62 9.45 0.22 -5.15
C GLN A 62 8.18 -0.63 -5.05
N ILE A 63 8.33 -1.94 -5.27
CA ILE A 63 7.30 -2.94 -5.01
C ILE A 63 7.89 -4.04 -4.15
N LEU A 64 7.17 -4.44 -3.10
CA LEU A 64 7.48 -5.63 -2.31
C LEU A 64 6.38 -6.67 -2.51
N SER A 65 6.77 -7.90 -2.87
CA SER A 65 5.85 -9.04 -2.89
C SER A 65 6.44 -10.22 -2.15
N ARG A 66 5.77 -10.68 -1.09
CA ARG A 66 6.22 -11.79 -0.25
C ARG A 66 5.05 -12.64 0.20
N THR A 67 5.25 -13.95 0.25
CA THR A 67 4.32 -14.88 0.92
C THR A 67 4.90 -15.24 2.28
N TYR A 68 4.08 -15.18 3.33
CA TYR A 68 4.46 -15.60 4.68
C TYR A 68 3.67 -16.84 5.08
N LEU A 69 4.35 -17.77 5.73
CA LEU A 69 3.76 -18.91 6.43
C LEU A 69 3.56 -18.53 7.90
N GLY A 70 2.34 -18.72 8.39
CA GLY A 70 1.94 -18.46 9.77
C GLY A 70 2.10 -19.66 10.70
N PRO A 71 2.00 -19.44 12.02
CA PRO A 71 2.19 -20.49 13.02
C PRO A 71 1.10 -21.56 13.01
N GLN A 72 -0.06 -21.32 12.38
CA GLN A 72 -1.16 -22.29 12.24
C GLN A 72 -1.20 -22.90 10.83
N GLY A 73 -0.13 -22.69 10.02
CA GLY A 73 -0.05 -23.15 8.64
C GLY A 73 -0.75 -22.23 7.63
N GLU A 74 -1.19 -21.05 8.07
CA GLU A 74 -1.81 -20.05 7.19
C GLU A 74 -0.79 -19.51 6.20
N ARG A 75 -1.25 -19.11 5.01
CA ARG A 75 -0.39 -18.41 4.04
C ARG A 75 -0.98 -17.06 3.70
N VAL A 76 -0.22 -16.01 3.97
CA VAL A 76 -0.60 -14.63 3.68
C VAL A 76 0.33 -14.05 2.62
N MET A 77 -0.23 -13.60 1.51
CA MET A 77 0.48 -12.90 0.45
C MET A 77 0.45 -11.39 0.74
N LEU A 78 1.61 -10.81 0.99
CA LEU A 78 1.81 -9.36 1.16
C LEU A 78 2.23 -8.74 -0.16
N SER A 79 1.58 -7.65 -0.54
CA SER A 79 1.99 -6.79 -1.66
C SER A 79 1.98 -5.33 -1.21
N LEU A 80 3.13 -4.67 -1.34
CA LEU A 80 3.29 -3.25 -1.08
C LEU A 80 3.73 -2.56 -2.37
N ALA A 81 3.13 -1.43 -2.69
CA ALA A 81 3.55 -0.61 -3.82
C ALA A 81 3.72 0.84 -3.38
N TYR A 82 4.94 1.37 -3.52
CA TYR A 82 5.34 2.71 -3.13
C TYR A 82 5.62 3.58 -4.35
N GLY A 83 5.10 4.81 -4.38
CA GLY A 83 5.35 5.77 -5.45
C GLY A 83 5.52 7.18 -4.91
N GLY A 84 6.62 7.84 -5.29
CA GLY A 84 7.08 9.11 -4.69
C GLY A 84 6.78 10.39 -5.47
N ASP A 85 5.86 10.37 -6.44
CA ASP A 85 5.36 11.59 -7.09
C ASP A 85 4.01 11.31 -7.79
N GLN A 86 2.91 11.37 -7.03
CA GLN A 86 1.62 10.82 -7.46
C GLN A 86 0.73 11.86 -8.16
N ARG A 87 1.09 12.26 -9.38
CA ARG A 87 0.25 13.14 -10.22
C ARG A 87 -0.91 12.43 -10.94
N SER A 88 -0.96 11.09 -11.00
CA SER A 88 -1.97 10.40 -11.84
C SER A 88 -2.33 8.94 -11.47
N SER A 89 -1.53 8.20 -10.71
CA SER A 89 -1.57 6.72 -10.79
C SER A 89 -2.37 5.96 -9.72
N LEU A 90 -2.87 6.57 -8.64
CA LEU A 90 -3.55 5.81 -7.56
C LEU A 90 -4.89 5.20 -7.97
N GLN A 91 -5.65 5.85 -8.85
CA GLN A 91 -6.95 5.32 -9.28
C GLN A 91 -6.79 4.09 -10.19
N ALA A 92 -5.68 3.99 -10.93
CA ALA A 92 -5.44 2.94 -11.91
C ALA A 92 -5.03 1.58 -11.29
N HIS A 93 -4.79 1.52 -9.96
CA HIS A 93 -4.22 0.34 -9.29
C HIS A 93 -5.08 -0.23 -8.15
N MET A 94 -6.34 0.20 -8.04
CA MET A 94 -7.25 -0.35 -7.04
C MET A 94 -7.62 -1.79 -7.42
N PRO A 95 -7.56 -2.76 -6.47
CA PRO A 95 -7.88 -4.16 -6.76
C PRO A 95 -9.25 -4.34 -7.42
N GLU A 96 -10.28 -3.61 -7.02
CA GLU A 96 -11.62 -3.69 -7.64
C GLU A 96 -11.65 -3.24 -9.10
N VAL A 97 -10.65 -2.49 -9.57
CA VAL A 97 -10.53 -2.05 -10.96
C VAL A 97 -9.65 -3.03 -11.75
N CYS A 98 -8.51 -3.44 -11.20
CA CYS A 98 -7.52 -4.25 -11.90
C CYS A 98 -7.86 -5.75 -11.92
N TYR A 99 -8.51 -6.28 -10.88
CA TYR A 99 -8.79 -7.71 -10.76
C TYR A 99 -9.78 -8.18 -11.83
N PRO A 100 -10.91 -7.47 -12.10
CA PRO A 100 -11.79 -7.80 -13.23
C PRO A 100 -11.07 -7.81 -14.58
N ALA A 101 -10.19 -6.83 -14.81
CA ALA A 101 -9.39 -6.76 -16.04
C ALA A 101 -8.42 -7.94 -16.20
N GLN A 102 -8.02 -8.58 -15.10
CA GLN A 102 -7.19 -9.79 -15.07
C GLN A 102 -8.02 -11.10 -15.05
N GLY A 103 -9.35 -11.01 -15.17
CA GLY A 103 -10.25 -12.16 -15.24
C GLY A 103 -10.79 -12.64 -13.89
N PHE A 104 -10.49 -11.95 -12.78
CA PHE A 104 -11.10 -12.28 -11.48
C PHE A 104 -12.55 -11.78 -11.43
N LYS A 105 -13.42 -12.56 -10.80
CA LYS A 105 -14.76 -12.12 -10.39
C LYS A 105 -14.67 -11.50 -9.00
N LEU A 106 -15.34 -10.36 -8.82
CA LEU A 106 -15.54 -9.78 -7.48
C LEU A 106 -16.83 -10.34 -6.91
N LEU A 107 -16.72 -11.15 -5.85
CA LEU A 107 -17.88 -11.75 -5.17
C LEU A 107 -18.42 -10.83 -4.07
N GLY A 108 -17.59 -9.93 -3.56
CA GLY A 108 -18.00 -8.97 -2.54
C GLY A 108 -16.95 -7.89 -2.32
N LEU A 109 -17.42 -6.73 -1.89
CA LEU A 109 -16.62 -5.57 -1.52
C LEU A 109 -17.26 -4.93 -0.30
N GLN A 110 -16.50 -4.78 0.78
CA GLN A 110 -16.98 -4.16 2.00
C GLN A 110 -15.88 -3.32 2.65
N ASP A 111 -16.29 -2.25 3.32
CA ASP A 111 -15.39 -1.50 4.17
C ASP A 111 -15.23 -2.21 5.51
N GLY A 112 -14.06 -2.04 6.11
CA GLY A 112 -13.76 -2.60 7.42
C GLY A 112 -12.75 -1.77 8.18
N THR A 113 -12.32 -2.35 9.30
CA THR A 113 -11.29 -1.80 10.17
C THR A 113 -10.42 -2.96 10.68
N ILE A 114 -9.12 -2.70 10.80
CA ILE A 114 -8.21 -3.54 11.58
C ILE A 114 -7.89 -2.78 12.86
N ASP A 115 -8.34 -3.29 13.99
CA ASP A 115 -8.10 -2.69 15.29
C ASP A 115 -6.76 -3.18 15.87
N LEU A 116 -5.92 -2.24 16.28
CA LEU A 116 -4.59 -2.48 16.83
C LEU A 116 -4.41 -1.69 18.14
N PRO A 117 -3.50 -2.10 19.03
CA PRO A 117 -3.20 -1.32 20.23
C PRO A 117 -2.77 0.13 19.95
N ALA A 118 -2.14 0.37 18.79
CA ALA A 118 -1.65 1.67 18.36
C ALA A 118 -2.72 2.54 17.65
N GLY A 119 -3.94 2.02 17.43
CA GLY A 119 -5.00 2.71 16.71
C GLY A 119 -5.74 1.78 15.76
N HIS A 120 -6.55 2.35 14.86
CA HIS A 120 -7.34 1.58 13.92
C HIS A 120 -6.96 1.89 12.48
N ILE A 121 -6.83 0.86 11.66
CA ILE A 121 -6.55 0.99 10.23
C ILE A 121 -7.87 0.85 9.48
N PRO A 122 -8.37 1.92 8.85
CA PRO A 122 -9.47 1.78 7.90
C PRO A 122 -9.05 0.97 6.67
N VAL A 123 -9.78 -0.09 6.36
CA VAL A 123 -9.44 -1.00 5.24
C VAL A 123 -10.63 -1.24 4.31
N ARG A 124 -10.33 -1.74 3.12
CA ARG A 124 -11.31 -2.33 2.20
C ARG A 124 -11.03 -3.81 2.05
N ARG A 125 -12.10 -4.60 2.06
CA ARG A 125 -12.07 -6.06 2.00
C ARG A 125 -12.81 -6.53 0.76
N LEU A 126 -12.15 -7.36 -0.03
CA LEU A 126 -12.74 -7.97 -1.22
C LEU A 126 -12.74 -9.47 -1.08
N MET A 127 -13.74 -10.11 -1.66
CA MET A 127 -13.71 -11.53 -1.97
C MET A 127 -13.60 -11.67 -3.48
N THR A 128 -12.56 -12.35 -3.95
CA THR A 128 -12.29 -12.53 -5.39
C THR A 128 -12.23 -14.00 -5.77
N GLU A 129 -12.55 -14.30 -7.02
CA GLU A 129 -12.54 -15.66 -7.56
C GLU A 129 -11.91 -15.70 -8.96
N LEU A 130 -11.00 -16.65 -9.19
CA LEU A 130 -10.43 -16.97 -10.49
C LEU A 130 -10.41 -18.50 -10.69
N GLY A 131 -11.40 -19.04 -11.41
CA GLY A 131 -11.56 -20.49 -11.54
C GLY A 131 -11.80 -21.14 -10.16
N PRO A 132 -11.00 -22.13 -9.73
CA PRO A 132 -11.12 -22.73 -8.40
C PRO A 132 -10.50 -21.89 -7.28
N ARG A 133 -9.72 -20.85 -7.62
CA ARG A 133 -9.02 -19.99 -6.66
C ARG A 133 -10.01 -19.00 -6.07
N LYS A 134 -10.21 -19.08 -4.76
CA LYS A 134 -10.92 -18.09 -3.96
C LYS A 134 -9.91 -17.32 -3.10
N GLU A 135 -9.98 -16.01 -3.18
CA GLU A 135 -8.99 -15.13 -2.57
C GLU A 135 -9.66 -13.92 -1.93
N PRO A 136 -9.96 -14.00 -0.62
CA PRO A 136 -10.22 -12.81 0.18
C PRO A 136 -8.95 -11.98 0.28
N LEU A 137 -9.10 -10.67 0.17
CA LEU A 137 -8.01 -9.71 0.34
C LEU A 137 -8.46 -8.50 1.15
N THR A 138 -7.50 -7.88 1.83
CA THR A 138 -7.65 -6.64 2.58
C THR A 138 -6.61 -5.65 2.08
N TYR A 139 -7.00 -4.41 1.82
CA TYR A 139 -6.06 -3.36 1.40
C TYR A 139 -6.42 -1.98 1.96
N TRP A 140 -5.44 -1.09 1.99
CA TRP A 140 -5.61 0.33 2.25
C TRP A 140 -4.49 1.14 1.58
N PHE A 141 -4.69 2.45 1.52
CA PHE A 141 -3.68 3.39 1.05
C PHE A 141 -3.24 4.30 2.19
N THR A 142 -1.94 4.52 2.32
CA THR A 142 -1.39 5.62 3.11
C THR A 142 -0.87 6.72 2.20
N MET A 143 -1.06 7.98 2.59
CA MET A 143 -0.46 9.15 1.94
C MET A 143 0.06 10.09 3.01
N GLY A 144 1.34 10.47 2.92
CA GLY A 144 1.97 11.35 3.92
C GLY A 144 1.85 10.84 5.37
N GLY A 145 1.81 9.52 5.57
CA GLY A 145 1.69 8.91 6.90
C GLY A 145 0.29 8.88 7.50
N ALA A 146 -0.77 9.08 6.71
CA ALA A 146 -2.16 8.91 7.12
C ALA A 146 -2.92 7.97 6.18
N THR A 147 -3.88 7.20 6.71
CA THR A 147 -4.74 6.34 5.88
C THR A 147 -5.80 7.15 5.16
N VAL A 148 -5.95 6.95 3.86
CA VAL A 148 -6.92 7.70 3.04
C VAL A 148 -8.12 6.80 2.75
N LYS A 149 -9.26 7.05 3.42
CA LYS A 149 -10.48 6.22 3.26
C LYS A 149 -11.47 6.82 2.24
N SER A 150 -11.46 8.14 2.02
CA SER A 150 -12.54 8.83 1.30
C SER A 150 -12.05 10.00 0.43
N THR A 151 -12.84 10.33 -0.60
CA THR A 151 -12.66 11.47 -1.54
C THR A 151 -12.47 12.83 -0.83
N TRP A 152 -12.91 12.96 0.43
CA TRP A 152 -12.73 14.17 1.24
C TRP A 152 -11.34 14.30 1.87
N ASP A 153 -10.72 13.20 2.30
CA ASP A 153 -9.33 13.20 2.76
C ASP A 153 -8.39 13.55 1.60
N LYS A 154 -8.71 13.08 0.39
CA LYS A 154 -8.02 13.47 -0.85
C LYS A 154 -8.07 14.98 -1.08
N ARG A 155 -9.19 15.65 -0.78
CA ARG A 155 -9.32 17.11 -0.92
C ARG A 155 -8.49 17.87 0.11
N LEU A 156 -8.41 17.40 1.36
CA LEU A 156 -7.58 18.04 2.38
C LEU A 156 -6.08 17.86 2.11
N VAL A 157 -5.69 16.66 1.65
CA VAL A 157 -4.33 16.39 1.17
C VAL A 157 -4.02 17.25 -0.06
N GLN A 158 -4.93 17.35 -1.03
CA GLN A 158 -4.82 18.27 -2.18
C GLN A 158 -4.73 19.75 -1.78
N LEU A 159 -5.43 20.18 -0.72
CA LEU A 159 -5.30 21.54 -0.19
C LEU A 159 -3.91 21.77 0.42
N ARG A 160 -3.36 20.80 1.18
CA ARG A 160 -1.97 20.89 1.67
C ARG A 160 -0.95 20.91 0.52
N LEU A 161 -1.18 20.12 -0.52
CA LEU A 161 -0.42 20.13 -1.79
C LEU A 161 -0.40 21.53 -2.42
N LEU A 162 -1.56 22.20 -2.50
CA LEU A 162 -1.68 23.55 -3.05
C LEU A 162 -0.96 24.61 -2.19
N LEU A 163 -0.88 24.39 -0.88
CA LEU A 163 -0.26 25.30 0.08
C LEU A 163 1.26 25.11 0.22
N THR A 164 1.75 23.87 0.08
CA THR A 164 3.17 23.51 0.33
C THR A 164 3.96 23.24 -0.94
N GLY A 165 3.29 22.96 -2.07
CA GLY A 165 3.93 22.63 -3.34
C GLY A 165 4.57 21.24 -3.39
N GLN A 166 4.41 20.41 -2.35
CA GLN A 166 4.97 19.06 -2.26
C GLN A 166 3.90 18.00 -2.52
N ILE A 167 4.25 16.99 -3.32
CA ILE A 167 3.38 15.84 -3.60
C ILE A 167 3.69 14.76 -2.55
N PRO A 168 2.75 14.42 -1.66
CA PRO A 168 3.02 13.46 -0.61
C PRO A 168 3.19 12.06 -1.20
N ASP A 169 4.23 11.37 -0.74
CA ASP A 169 4.44 9.96 -1.02
C ASP A 169 3.23 9.13 -0.58
N GLY A 170 2.97 8.03 -1.30
CA GLY A 170 1.89 7.12 -0.97
C GLY A 170 2.25 5.65 -1.14
N LEU A 171 1.62 4.81 -0.34
CA LEU A 171 1.81 3.38 -0.29
C LEU A 171 0.46 2.67 -0.40
N LEU A 172 0.36 1.70 -1.32
CA LEU A 172 -0.70 0.69 -1.29
C LEU A 172 -0.22 -0.49 -0.47
N PHE A 173 -0.94 -0.81 0.61
CA PHE A 173 -0.73 -2.01 1.39
C PHE A 173 -1.85 -3.01 1.08
N ARG A 174 -1.49 -4.22 0.66
CA ARG A 174 -2.43 -5.32 0.41
C ARG A 174 -1.96 -6.62 1.03
N VAL A 175 -2.87 -7.31 1.69
CA VAL A 175 -2.71 -8.71 2.10
C VAL A 175 -3.82 -9.57 1.53
N SER A 176 -3.51 -10.78 1.11
CA SER A 176 -4.49 -11.75 0.62
C SER A 176 -4.17 -13.17 1.10
N THR A 177 -5.19 -14.01 1.13
CA THR A 177 -5.09 -15.43 1.52
C THR A 177 -5.85 -16.28 0.50
N LEU A 178 -5.44 -17.53 0.30
CA LEU A 178 -6.22 -18.47 -0.49
C LEU A 178 -7.18 -19.21 0.44
N ASP A 179 -8.44 -18.76 0.46
CA ASP A 179 -9.47 -19.34 1.31
C ASP A 179 -10.85 -19.21 0.64
N ALA A 180 -11.65 -20.26 0.77
CA ALA A 180 -13.04 -20.24 0.31
C ALA A 180 -13.98 -19.54 1.31
N ASP A 181 -13.60 -19.52 2.59
CA ASP A 181 -14.28 -18.76 3.63
C ASP A 181 -13.61 -17.37 3.77
N PRO A 182 -14.28 -16.29 3.32
CA PRO A 182 -13.72 -14.95 3.42
C PRO A 182 -13.49 -14.51 4.87
N GLN A 183 -14.29 -14.97 5.84
CA GLN A 183 -14.14 -14.57 7.25
C GLN A 183 -12.88 -15.17 7.86
N ALA A 184 -12.62 -16.46 7.60
CA ALA A 184 -11.37 -17.11 8.01
C ALA A 184 -10.15 -16.41 7.39
N GLY A 185 -10.21 -16.10 6.08
CA GLY A 185 -9.16 -15.36 5.39
C GLY A 185 -8.90 -13.96 5.97
N TRP A 186 -9.96 -13.18 6.20
CA TRP A 186 -9.82 -11.84 6.80
C TRP A 186 -9.33 -11.88 8.25
N ALA A 187 -9.69 -12.91 9.03
CA ALA A 187 -9.17 -13.10 10.38
C ALA A 187 -7.66 -13.40 10.37
N ALA A 188 -7.20 -14.28 9.47
CA ALA A 188 -5.77 -14.56 9.29
C ALA A 188 -5.00 -13.30 8.87
N GLN A 189 -5.54 -12.53 7.93
CA GLN A 189 -4.97 -11.25 7.48
C GLN A 189 -4.90 -10.22 8.62
N GLN A 190 -5.92 -10.15 9.47
CA GLN A 190 -5.94 -9.25 10.63
C GLN A 190 -4.83 -9.61 11.63
N ARG A 191 -4.66 -10.90 11.95
CA ARG A 191 -3.56 -11.36 12.82
C ARG A 191 -2.20 -11.01 12.23
N PHE A 192 -2.00 -11.33 10.95
CA PHE A 192 -0.78 -10.99 10.21
C PHE A 192 -0.44 -9.51 10.29
N VAL A 193 -1.41 -8.63 10.01
CA VAL A 193 -1.20 -7.17 10.07
C VAL A 193 -0.90 -6.73 11.50
N ALA A 194 -1.59 -7.28 12.50
CA ALA A 194 -1.34 -6.94 13.89
C ALA A 194 0.07 -7.31 14.34
N ASP A 195 0.52 -8.52 14.01
CA ASP A 195 1.85 -9.01 14.34
C ASP A 195 2.95 -8.22 13.61
N LEU A 196 2.71 -7.86 12.33
CA LEU A 196 3.63 -7.03 11.57
C LEU A 196 3.76 -5.63 12.17
N MET A 197 2.63 -4.97 12.50
CA MET A 197 2.66 -3.65 13.11
C MET A 197 3.28 -3.66 14.51
N ALA A 198 3.17 -4.77 15.25
CA ALA A 198 3.86 -4.93 16.53
C ALA A 198 5.38 -5.10 16.37
N ALA A 199 5.84 -5.65 15.24
CA ALA A 199 7.24 -5.98 15.01
C ALA A 199 8.08 -4.85 14.37
N VAL A 200 7.43 -3.81 13.84
CA VAL A 200 8.11 -2.66 13.23
C VAL A 200 8.09 -1.44 14.16
N ASP A 201 9.06 -0.54 13.97
CA ASP A 201 9.15 0.68 14.76
C ASP A 201 8.02 1.68 14.47
N ALA A 202 7.88 2.70 15.31
CA ALA A 202 6.82 3.69 15.16
C ALA A 202 6.86 4.44 13.81
N PRO A 203 8.01 4.92 13.32
CA PRO A 203 8.10 5.53 11.99
C PRO A 203 7.61 4.60 10.87
N THR A 204 7.98 3.31 10.91
CA THR A 204 7.53 2.33 9.92
C THR A 204 6.03 2.08 10.02
N ARG A 205 5.48 1.97 11.23
CA ARG A 205 4.01 1.85 11.42
C ARG A 205 3.24 3.02 10.81
N ILE A 206 3.70 4.26 11.02
CA ILE A 206 3.08 5.46 10.42
C ILE A 206 3.08 5.35 8.90
N ARG A 207 4.21 4.93 8.31
CA ARG A 207 4.33 4.79 6.86
C ARG A 207 3.44 3.68 6.29
N LEU A 208 3.46 2.50 6.91
CA LEU A 208 2.71 1.33 6.43
C LEU A 208 1.20 1.42 6.69
N ALA A 209 0.80 1.99 7.83
CA ALA A 209 -0.56 1.89 8.34
C ALA A 209 -1.19 3.23 8.72
N GLY A 210 -0.49 4.35 8.58
CA GLY A 210 -1.01 5.68 8.92
C GLY A 210 -1.32 5.88 10.40
N LEU A 211 -0.77 5.02 11.27
CA LEU A 211 -0.99 5.03 12.71
C LEU A 211 -0.03 6.05 13.35
N ALA A 212 -0.37 7.32 13.29
CA ALA A 212 0.31 8.34 14.07
C ALA A 212 0.11 8.06 15.58
N PRO A 213 1.11 8.30 16.44
CA PRO A 213 0.86 8.36 17.87
C PRO A 213 -0.21 9.43 18.13
N ALA A 214 -1.16 9.13 19.03
CA ALA A 214 -2.11 10.14 19.47
C ALA A 214 -1.36 11.37 20.01
N PRO A 215 -1.85 12.59 19.74
CA PRO A 215 -1.22 13.82 20.23
C PRO A 215 -1.19 13.88 21.77
#